data_AF-A0A1X6N3Z0-F1
#
_entry.id   AF-A0A1X6N3Z0-F1
#
_cell.length_a   1.000
_cell.length_b   1.000
_cell.length_c   1.000
_cell.angle_alpha   90.00
_cell.angle_beta   90.00
_cell.angle_gamma   90.00
#
_symmetry.space_group_name_H-M   'P 1'
#
loop_
_entity.id
_entity.type
_entity.pdbx_description
1 polymer ?
#
loop_
_entity_poly.entity_id
_entity_poly.type
_entity_poly.pdbx_seq_one_letter_code
_entity_poly.pdbx_strand_id
1 'polypeptide(L)'
;YSDILQNYNRQPDCFRRAAGLIRTTCGELDMNENERVRAAITMTLCELGTAKHNSPPLECAAFAVEMRSTDKNIPNGPPGACVEALSRSTQHWSSYSGYLREVSQLCYAFRRWNDIDTAREIYRNATIGQVEILQHLNEREEQLQEYSRRSDLFLQVYPAFSRQRLMQDIQLCRT
;
A
#
# COMPACT_ATOMS: atom_id res chain seq x y z
N TYR A 1 0.05 16.99 -2.85
CA TYR A 1 -0.29 15.93 -1.87
C TYR A 1 0.84 14.91 -1.68
N SER A 2 1.57 14.53 -2.74
CA SER A 2 2.80 13.71 -2.62
C SER A 2 3.93 14.40 -1.83
N ASP A 3 4.07 15.73 -1.92
CA ASP A 3 5.14 16.48 -1.25
C ASP A 3 5.09 16.46 0.28
N ILE A 4 3.90 16.47 0.88
CA ILE A 4 3.74 16.44 2.36
C ILE A 4 4.33 15.14 2.91
N LEU A 5 4.01 14.00 2.28
CA LEU A 5 4.49 12.67 2.68
C LEU A 5 5.99 12.48 2.43
N GLN A 6 6.52 13.02 1.32
CA GLN A 6 7.96 13.00 1.05
C GLN A 6 8.74 13.81 2.08
N ASN A 7 8.20 14.92 2.56
CA ASN A 7 8.81 15.71 3.63
C ASN A 7 8.88 14.93 4.94
N TYR A 8 7.83 14.19 5.33
CA TYR A 8 7.87 13.35 6.54
C TYR A 8 8.83 12.16 6.43
N ASN A 9 9.00 11.57 5.25
CA ASN A 9 10.00 10.50 5.05
C ASN A 9 11.44 11.01 5.14
N ARG A 10 11.68 12.30 4.86
CA ARG A 10 13.00 12.96 4.93
C ARG A 10 13.32 13.55 6.31
N GLN A 11 12.36 13.59 7.24
CA GLN A 11 12.56 14.15 8.57
C GLN A 11 13.33 13.21 9.52
N PRO A 12 13.95 13.74 10.60
CA PRO A 12 14.71 12.95 11.56
C PRO A 12 13.84 11.88 12.25
N ASP A 13 14.48 10.86 12.81
CA ASP A 13 13.83 9.64 13.36
C ASP A 13 12.67 9.89 14.32
N CYS A 14 12.64 11.06 14.95
CA CYS A 14 11.54 11.54 15.77
C CYS A 14 10.22 11.64 14.99
N PHE A 15 10.19 12.45 13.93
CA PHE A 15 8.97 12.71 13.17
C PHE A 15 8.50 11.48 12.42
N ARG A 16 9.43 10.66 11.91
CA ARG A 16 9.07 9.40 11.23
C ARG A 16 8.33 8.45 12.18
N ARG A 17 8.76 8.36 13.44
CA ARG A 17 8.08 7.53 14.45
C ARG A 17 6.73 8.11 14.86
N ALA A 18 6.66 9.41 15.09
CA ALA A 18 5.40 10.10 15.42
C ALA A 18 4.37 9.96 14.28
N ALA A 19 4.79 10.17 13.03
CA ALA A 19 3.97 9.95 11.84
C ALA A 19 3.57 8.47 11.66
N GLY A 20 4.46 7.54 11.98
CA GLY A 20 4.17 6.11 11.99
C GLY A 20 3.07 5.73 12.97
N LEU A 21 3.07 6.30 14.18
CA LEU A 21 2.01 6.12 15.17
C LEU A 21 0.68 6.67 14.66
N ILE A 22 0.68 7.90 14.12
CA ILE A 22 -0.50 8.55 13.51
C ILE A 22 -1.10 7.66 12.41
N ARG A 23 -0.24 7.08 11.56
CA ARG A 23 -0.68 6.16 10.50
C ARG A 23 -1.39 4.93 11.05
N THR A 24 -0.98 4.39 12.20
CA THR A 24 -1.59 3.19 12.79
C THR A 24 -2.87 3.46 13.56
N THR A 25 -2.98 4.62 14.24
CA THR A 25 -4.13 4.99 15.09
C THR A 25 -5.12 5.91 14.37
N CYS A 26 -4.99 6.04 13.06
CA CYS A 26 -5.70 6.99 12.23
C CYS A 26 -7.23 7.01 12.41
N GLY A 27 -7.86 5.84 12.50
CA GLY A 27 -9.31 5.75 12.74
C GLY A 27 -9.74 6.25 14.13
N GLU A 28 -8.86 6.16 15.12
CA GLU A 28 -9.08 6.66 16.47
C GLU A 28 -8.82 8.16 16.56
N LEU A 29 -7.84 8.69 15.81
CA LEU A 29 -7.50 10.12 15.78
C LEU A 29 -8.61 11.01 15.19
N ASP A 30 -9.37 10.50 14.22
CA ASP A 30 -10.53 11.21 13.68
C ASP A 30 -11.71 11.25 14.67
N MET A 31 -11.80 10.26 15.57
CA MET A 31 -12.93 10.06 16.49
C MET A 31 -12.66 10.50 17.94
N ASN A 32 -11.38 10.54 18.34
CA ASN A 32 -10.95 10.78 19.73
C ASN A 32 -10.05 12.02 19.80
N GLU A 33 -10.61 13.09 20.38
CA GLU A 33 -9.90 14.35 20.58
C GLU A 33 -8.64 14.20 21.44
N ASN A 34 -8.64 13.31 22.43
CA ASN A 34 -7.46 13.11 23.28
C ASN A 34 -6.31 12.49 22.49
N GLU A 35 -6.57 11.52 21.62
CA GLU A 35 -5.53 10.95 20.76
C GLU A 35 -4.98 11.99 19.79
N ARG A 36 -5.85 12.83 19.23
CA ARG A 36 -5.43 13.94 18.35
C ARG A 36 -4.52 14.93 19.09
N VAL A 37 -4.87 15.27 20.33
CA VAL A 37 -4.06 16.11 21.19
C VAL A 37 -2.71 15.45 21.49
N ARG A 38 -2.68 14.17 21.83
CA ARG A 38 -1.43 13.42 22.08
C ARG A 38 -0.52 13.41 20.85
N ALA A 39 -1.07 13.10 19.68
CA ALA A 39 -0.32 13.13 18.42
C ALA A 39 0.27 14.53 18.15
N ALA A 40 -0.52 15.59 18.34
CA ALA A 40 -0.07 16.96 18.17
C ALA A 40 1.06 17.34 19.15
N ILE A 41 0.96 16.95 20.42
CA ILE A 41 2.03 17.12 21.41
C ILE A 41 3.30 16.42 20.92
N THR A 42 3.21 15.15 20.55
CA THR A 42 4.35 14.35 20.09
C THR A 42 5.06 14.98 18.88
N MET A 43 4.30 15.46 17.89
CA MET A 43 4.85 16.16 16.72
C MET A 43 5.52 17.47 17.11
N THR A 44 4.92 18.22 18.03
CA THR A 44 5.49 19.47 18.56
C THR A 44 6.82 19.20 19.26
N LEU A 45 6.89 18.16 20.09
CA LEU A 45 8.11 17.79 20.79
C LEU A 45 9.24 17.40 19.83
N CYS A 46 8.93 16.78 18.69
CA CYS A 46 9.92 16.58 17.64
C CYS A 46 10.47 17.89 17.09
N GLU A 47 9.60 18.85 16.80
CA GLU A 47 10.01 20.15 16.29
C GLU A 47 10.90 20.88 17.30
N LEU A 48 10.47 20.94 18.56
CA LEU A 48 11.24 21.55 19.64
C LEU A 48 12.60 20.86 19.85
N GLY A 49 12.65 19.53 19.75
CA GLY A 49 13.89 18.76 19.85
C GLY A 49 14.91 19.04 18.74
N THR A 50 14.48 19.60 17.60
CA THR A 50 15.41 20.05 16.55
C THR A 50 16.04 21.42 16.84
N ALA A 51 15.43 22.22 17.73
CA ALA A 51 15.90 23.55 18.06
C ALA A 51 16.96 23.49 19.18
N LYS A 52 18.15 24.06 18.90
CA LYS A 52 19.32 24.00 19.80
C LYS A 52 19.15 24.70 21.16
N HIS A 53 18.12 25.55 21.30
CA HIS A 53 17.90 26.39 22.49
C HIS A 53 16.52 26.24 23.14
N ASN A 54 15.65 25.38 22.62
CA ASN A 54 14.29 25.20 23.15
C ASN A 54 14.14 23.79 23.72
N SER A 55 14.32 23.66 25.03
CA SER A 55 14.00 22.42 25.73
C SER A 55 12.49 22.29 25.93
N PRO A 56 11.90 21.10 25.71
CA PRO A 56 10.50 20.84 26.05
C PRO A 56 10.17 21.14 27.52
N PRO A 57 8.93 21.55 27.83
CA PRO A 57 8.46 21.63 29.21
C PRO A 57 8.53 20.26 29.91
N LEU A 58 8.84 20.26 31.22
CA LEU A 58 8.93 19.03 32.01
C LEU A 58 7.58 18.32 32.13
N GLU A 59 6.49 19.08 32.08
CA GLU A 59 5.11 18.58 32.06
C GLU A 59 4.83 17.70 30.82
N CYS A 60 5.67 17.81 29.78
CA CYS A 60 5.58 17.03 28.56
C CYS A 60 6.53 15.81 28.52
N ALA A 61 7.28 15.54 29.61
CA ALA A 61 8.31 14.50 29.62
C ALA A 61 7.79 13.09 29.29
N ALA A 62 6.56 12.76 29.72
CA ALA A 62 5.92 11.48 29.41
C ALA A 62 5.81 11.23 27.89
N PHE A 63 5.54 12.29 27.12
CA PHE A 63 5.39 12.23 25.66
C PHE A 63 6.75 12.27 24.94
N ALA A 64 7.83 12.70 25.62
CA ALA A 64 9.19 12.73 25.07
C ALA A 64 9.95 11.41 25.25
N VAL A 65 9.68 10.64 26.33
CA VAL A 65 10.40 9.39 26.66
C VAL A 65 9.98 8.23 25.75
N GLU A 66 8.71 8.16 25.36
CA GLU A 66 8.17 7.10 24.50
C GLU A 66 8.69 7.17 23.06
N MET A 67 9.34 8.28 22.67
CA MET A 67 10.11 8.35 21.44
C MET A 67 11.39 7.54 21.45
N ARG A 68 11.84 7.00 22.59
CA ARG A 68 13.04 6.15 22.65
C ARG A 68 12.70 4.66 22.68
N SER A 69 11.45 4.31 22.93
CA SER A 69 11.00 2.94 23.14
C SER A 69 10.16 2.47 21.94
N THR A 70 10.40 1.25 21.45
CA THR A 70 9.60 0.61 20.39
C THR A 70 8.26 0.05 20.87
N ASP A 71 7.92 0.29 22.15
CA ASP A 71 6.73 -0.27 22.77
C ASP A 71 5.49 0.57 22.42
N LYS A 72 4.46 -0.09 21.89
CA LYS A 72 3.22 0.53 21.37
C LYS A 72 2.29 1.03 22.47
N ASN A 73 2.80 1.33 23.66
CA ASN A 73 1.97 1.81 24.76
C ASN A 73 1.69 3.31 24.55
N ILE A 74 0.41 3.60 24.34
CA ILE A 74 -0.15 4.95 24.18
C ILE A 74 0.12 5.75 25.47
N PRO A 75 0.48 7.05 25.39
CA PRO A 75 0.88 7.82 26.55
C PRO A 75 -0.21 7.86 27.64
N ASN A 76 0.10 7.32 28.81
CA ASN A 76 -0.80 7.25 29.97
C ASN A 76 -0.81 8.53 30.83
N GLY A 77 -0.18 9.62 30.37
CA GLY A 77 -0.24 10.93 31.04
C GLY A 77 -1.46 11.76 30.61
N PRO A 78 -2.09 12.53 31.51
CA PRO A 78 -3.13 13.48 31.13
C PRO A 78 -2.51 14.58 30.24
N PRO A 79 -2.97 14.76 28.98
CA PRO A 79 -2.35 15.71 28.05
C PRO A 79 -2.50 17.17 28.48
N GLY A 80 -3.51 17.48 29.30
CA GLY A 80 -3.85 18.85 29.71
C GLY A 80 -2.70 19.63 30.33
N ALA A 81 -1.91 19.02 31.22
CA ALA A 81 -0.78 19.69 31.87
C ALA A 81 0.33 20.08 30.87
N CYS A 82 0.60 19.21 29.90
CA CYS A 82 1.55 19.51 28.84
C CYS A 82 1.03 20.61 27.89
N VAL A 83 -0.26 20.55 27.51
CA VAL A 83 -0.87 21.60 26.68
C VAL A 83 -0.85 22.96 27.38
N GLU A 84 -1.15 22.99 28.68
CA GLU A 84 -1.07 24.21 29.48
C GLU A 84 0.37 24.76 29.46
N ALA A 85 1.37 23.90 29.67
CA ALA A 85 2.77 24.30 29.64
C ALA A 85 3.22 24.79 28.25
N LEU A 86 2.75 24.18 27.16
CA LEU A 86 3.01 24.62 25.80
C LEU A 86 2.38 26.00 25.53
N SER A 87 1.23 26.31 26.12
CA SER A 87 0.57 27.61 25.95
C SER A 87 1.32 28.79 26.58
N ARG A 88 2.25 28.52 27.51
CA ARG A 88 3.11 29.54 28.16
C ARG A 88 4.14 30.16 27.21
N SER A 89 4.38 29.56 26.03
CA SER A 89 5.29 30.07 25.00
C SER A 89 4.53 30.23 23.69
N THR A 90 4.58 31.42 23.09
CA THR A 90 3.93 31.72 21.81
C THR A 90 4.46 30.85 20.68
N GLN A 91 5.76 30.55 20.68
CA GLN A 91 6.39 29.66 19.71
C GLN A 91 5.89 28.23 19.87
N HIS A 92 5.88 27.69 21.10
CA HIS A 92 5.42 26.33 21.36
C HIS A 92 3.94 26.15 21.04
N TRP A 93 3.12 27.15 21.40
CA TRP A 93 1.70 27.17 21.09
C TRP A 93 1.42 27.19 19.59
N SER A 94 2.23 27.93 18.82
CA SER A 94 2.09 27.99 17.37
C SER A 94 2.37 26.63 16.72
N SER A 95 3.46 25.96 17.11
CA SER A 95 3.78 24.60 16.64
C SER A 95 2.69 23.60 17.03
N TYR A 96 2.26 23.60 18.30
CA TYR A 96 1.21 22.71 18.79
C TYR A 96 -0.14 22.89 18.08
N SER A 97 -0.62 24.14 17.99
CA SER A 97 -1.91 24.42 17.34
C SER A 97 -1.87 24.18 15.83
N GLY A 98 -0.70 24.33 15.20
CA GLY A 98 -0.46 23.89 13.83
C GLY A 98 -0.65 22.38 13.68
N TYR A 99 0.11 21.59 14.45
CA TYR A 99 0.00 20.13 14.37
C TYR A 99 -1.37 19.60 14.76
N LEU A 100 -2.07 20.22 15.71
CA LEU A 100 -3.43 19.82 16.07
C LEU A 100 -4.41 19.89 14.89
N ARG A 101 -4.22 20.88 14.00
CA ARG A 101 -5.01 21.03 12.76
C ARG A 101 -4.53 20.13 11.63
N GLU A 102 -3.24 19.83 11.60
CA GLU A 102 -2.63 19.01 10.55
C GLU A 102 -2.79 17.52 10.77
N VAL A 103 -2.84 17.03 12.02
CA VAL A 103 -2.91 15.59 12.35
C VAL A 103 -4.08 14.89 11.66
N SER A 104 -5.26 15.51 11.58
CA SER A 104 -6.41 14.95 10.86
C SER A 104 -6.15 14.89 9.35
N GLN A 105 -5.56 15.94 8.77
CA GLN A 105 -5.21 15.97 7.34
C GLN A 105 -4.14 14.94 6.99
N LEU A 106 -3.14 14.78 7.86
CA LEU A 106 -2.12 13.74 7.75
C LEU A 106 -2.75 12.36 7.82
N CYS A 107 -3.74 12.18 8.69
CA CYS A 107 -4.41 10.91 8.81
C CYS A 107 -5.15 10.51 7.53
N TYR A 108 -5.94 11.42 6.95
CA TYR A 108 -6.58 11.18 5.65
C TYR A 108 -5.54 10.85 4.56
N ALA A 109 -4.39 11.50 4.59
CA ALA A 109 -3.31 11.23 3.65
C ALA A 109 -2.74 9.81 3.80
N PHE A 110 -2.46 9.40 5.04
CA PHE A 110 -1.92 8.08 5.34
C PHE A 110 -2.90 6.96 5.03
N ARG A 111 -4.19 7.16 5.34
CA ARG A 111 -5.24 6.17 5.04
C ARG A 111 -5.33 5.90 3.54
N ARG A 112 -5.42 6.96 2.73
CA ARG A 112 -5.45 6.85 1.26
C ARG A 112 -4.21 6.13 0.72
N TRP A 113 -3.04 6.37 1.29
CA TRP A 113 -1.81 5.73 0.84
C TRP A 113 -1.78 4.24 1.18
N ASN A 114 -2.15 3.86 2.41
CA ASN A 114 -2.29 2.47 2.80
C ASN A 114 -3.32 1.74 1.91
N ASP A 115 -4.44 2.38 1.57
CA ASP A 115 -5.45 1.81 0.67
C ASP A 115 -4.88 1.59 -0.74
N ILE A 116 -4.09 2.53 -1.27
CA ILE A 116 -3.43 2.41 -2.58
C ILE A 116 -2.43 1.26 -2.59
N ASP A 117 -1.59 1.14 -1.56
CA ASP A 117 -0.58 0.09 -1.51
C ASP A 117 -1.22 -1.29 -1.28
N THR A 118 -2.29 -1.36 -0.47
CA THR A 118 -3.08 -2.59 -0.32
C THR A 118 -3.71 -3.00 -1.65
N ALA A 119 -4.29 -2.06 -2.39
CA ALA A 119 -4.84 -2.34 -3.71
C ALA A 119 -3.77 -2.84 -4.69
N ARG A 120 -2.59 -2.20 -4.73
CA ARG A 120 -1.46 -2.63 -5.57
C ARG A 120 -1.02 -4.05 -5.25
N GLU A 121 -0.94 -4.39 -3.97
CA GLU A 121 -0.55 -5.73 -3.54
C GLU A 121 -1.60 -6.78 -3.95
N ILE A 122 -2.90 -6.48 -3.77
CA ILE A 122 -3.99 -7.33 -4.24
C ILE A 122 -3.91 -7.53 -5.76
N TYR A 123 -3.71 -6.46 -6.53
CA TYR A 123 -3.57 -6.55 -7.98
C TYR A 123 -2.36 -7.39 -8.38
N ARG A 124 -1.22 -7.19 -7.74
CA ARG A 124 -0.02 -7.98 -7.99
C ARG A 124 -0.29 -9.47 -7.75
N ASN A 125 -0.91 -9.80 -6.63
CA ASN A 125 -1.25 -11.18 -6.30
C ASN A 125 -2.28 -11.78 -7.26
N ALA A 126 -3.29 -11.01 -7.69
CA ALA A 126 -4.25 -11.44 -8.70
C ALA A 126 -3.60 -11.67 -10.08
N THR A 127 -2.66 -10.81 -10.47
CA THR A 127 -1.97 -10.95 -11.77
C THR A 127 -1.08 -12.19 -11.84
N ILE A 128 -0.51 -12.64 -10.72
CA ILE A 128 0.30 -13.87 -10.69
C ILE A 128 -0.54 -15.08 -11.12
N GLY A 129 -1.72 -15.27 -10.51
CA GLY A 129 -2.61 -16.37 -10.88
C GLY A 129 -3.13 -16.27 -12.33
N GLN A 130 -3.33 -15.05 -12.84
CA GLN A 130 -3.72 -14.84 -14.23
C GLN A 130 -2.60 -15.22 -15.21
N VAL A 131 -1.34 -14.91 -14.88
CA VAL A 131 -0.19 -15.27 -15.72
C VAL A 131 -0.03 -16.79 -15.82
N GLU A 132 -0.18 -17.52 -14.71
CA GLU A 132 -0.12 -18.99 -14.70
C GLU A 132 -1.20 -19.61 -15.60
N ILE A 133 -2.43 -19.09 -15.53
CA ILE A 133 -3.52 -19.55 -16.39
C ILE A 133 -3.24 -19.27 -17.86
N LEU A 134 -2.76 -18.06 -18.18
CA LEU A 134 -2.42 -17.69 -19.56
C LEU A 134 -1.31 -18.57 -20.13
N GLN A 135 -0.30 -18.92 -19.33
CA GLN A 135 0.76 -19.85 -19.73
C GLN A 135 0.19 -21.23 -20.07
N HIS A 136 -0.65 -21.80 -19.20
CA HIS A 136 -1.29 -23.09 -19.47
C HIS A 136 -2.23 -23.07 -20.68
N LEU A 137 -2.96 -21.98 -20.90
CA LEU A 137 -3.80 -21.84 -22.10
C LEU A 137 -2.96 -21.77 -23.37
N ASN A 138 -1.85 -21.03 -23.34
CA ASN A 138 -0.94 -20.91 -24.48
C ASN A 138 -0.29 -22.26 -24.83
N GLU A 139 0.20 -23.01 -23.84
CA GLU A 139 0.75 -24.36 -24.03
C GLU A 139 -0.29 -25.30 -24.67
N ARG A 140 -1.54 -25.22 -24.22
CA ARG A 140 -2.62 -26.04 -24.76
C ARG A 140 -2.97 -25.65 -26.20
N GLU A 141 -2.97 -24.36 -26.53
CA GLU A 141 -3.17 -23.88 -27.90
C GLU A 141 -2.07 -24.39 -28.83
N GLU A 142 -0.80 -24.29 -28.44
CA GLU A 142 0.34 -24.78 -29.22
C GLU A 142 0.21 -26.29 -29.50
N GLN A 143 -0.17 -27.08 -28.50
CA GLN A 143 -0.41 -28.51 -28.67
C GLN A 143 -1.55 -28.78 -29.66
N LEU A 144 -2.69 -28.10 -29.51
CA LEU A 144 -3.83 -28.26 -30.40
C LEU A 144 -3.51 -27.85 -31.84
N GLN A 145 -2.74 -26.78 -32.03
CA GLN A 145 -2.27 -26.36 -33.36
C GLN A 145 -1.38 -27.43 -34.01
N GLU A 146 -0.44 -28.03 -33.27
CA GLU A 146 0.40 -29.09 -33.82
C GLU A 146 -0.42 -30.35 -34.14
N TYR A 147 -1.39 -30.71 -33.31
CA TYR A 147 -2.34 -31.80 -33.62
C TYR A 147 -3.16 -31.51 -34.87
N SER A 148 -3.67 -30.28 -35.04
CA SER A 148 -4.39 -29.86 -36.25
C SER A 148 -3.49 -29.98 -37.48
N ARG A 149 -2.27 -29.43 -37.40
CA ARG A 149 -1.29 -29.45 -38.49
C ARG A 149 -0.94 -30.87 -38.90
N ARG A 150 -0.72 -31.78 -37.95
CA ARG A 150 -0.51 -33.21 -38.20
C ARG A 150 -1.72 -33.89 -38.83
N SER A 151 -2.93 -33.56 -38.38
CA SER A 151 -4.16 -34.14 -38.91
C SER A 151 -4.42 -33.68 -40.34
N ASP A 152 -4.16 -32.41 -40.65
CA ASP A 152 -4.22 -31.86 -42.01
C ASP A 152 -3.18 -32.54 -42.92
N LEU A 153 -1.97 -32.80 -42.40
CA LEU A 153 -0.93 -33.54 -43.12
C LEU A 153 -1.37 -34.98 -43.42
N PHE A 154 -2.03 -35.65 -42.47
CA PHE A 154 -2.57 -36.99 -42.66
C PHE A 154 -3.73 -37.00 -43.67
N LEU A 155 -4.64 -36.02 -43.59
CA LEU A 155 -5.76 -35.88 -44.52
C LEU A 155 -5.33 -35.49 -45.94
N GLN A 156 -4.19 -34.81 -46.11
CA GLN A 156 -3.58 -34.56 -47.43
C GLN A 156 -2.92 -35.79 -48.07
N VAL A 157 -2.56 -36.81 -47.28
CA VAL A 157 -2.02 -38.09 -47.80
C VAL A 157 -3.15 -39.02 -48.27
N TYR A 158 -4.36 -38.89 -47.72
CA TYR A 158 -5.52 -39.73 -48.06
C TYR A 158 -6.42 -39.34 -49.27
N PRO A 159 -6.33 -38.18 -49.97
CA PRO A 159 -7.24 -37.91 -51.09
C PRO A 159 -6.84 -38.65 -52.37
N ALA A 160 -5.67 -39.29 -52.43
CA ALA A 160 -5.21 -39.99 -53.63
C ALA A 160 -5.73 -41.44 -53.74
N PHE A 161 -5.94 -42.15 -52.62
CA PHE A 161 -6.25 -43.59 -52.66
C PHE A 161 -7.75 -43.91 -52.83
N SER A 162 -8.64 -43.02 -52.42
CA SER A 162 -10.09 -43.24 -52.46
C SER A 162 -10.74 -42.78 -53.78
N ARG A 163 -10.16 -41.81 -54.50
CA ARG A 163 -10.66 -41.38 -55.83
C ARG A 163 -10.34 -42.37 -56.96
N GLN A 164 -9.21 -43.07 -56.90
CA GLN A 164 -8.86 -44.06 -57.93
C GLN A 164 -9.68 -45.35 -57.81
N ARG A 165 -10.01 -45.78 -56.59
CA ARG A 165 -10.80 -47.00 -56.36
C ARG A 165 -12.28 -46.82 -56.74
N LEU A 166 -12.88 -45.67 -56.39
CA LEU A 166 -14.26 -45.35 -56.78
C LEU A 166 -14.45 -45.16 -58.29
N MET A 167 -13.43 -44.67 -59.01
CA MET A 167 -13.47 -44.59 -60.48
C MET A 167 -13.34 -45.96 -61.16
N GLN A 168 -12.51 -46.86 -60.61
CA GLN A 168 -12.38 -48.24 -61.15
C GLN A 168 -13.66 -49.07 -60.94
N ASP A 169 -14.30 -48.95 -59.77
CA ASP A 169 -15.54 -49.71 -59.48
C ASP A 169 -16.73 -49.21 -60.33
N ILE A 170 -16.80 -47.92 -60.68
CA ILE A 170 -17.83 -47.36 -61.58
C ILE A 170 -17.62 -47.83 -63.03
N GLN A 171 -16.37 -48.08 -63.47
CA GLN A 171 -16.09 -48.61 -64.80
C GLN A 171 -16.39 -50.12 -64.95
N LEU A 172 -16.29 -50.90 -63.87
CA LEU A 172 -16.61 -52.34 -63.88
C LEU A 172 -18.11 -52.65 -63.86
N CYS A 173 -18.98 -51.75 -63.41
CA CYS A 173 -20.44 -51.91 -63.49
C CYS A 173 -21.04 -51.47 -64.85
N ARG A 174 -20.21 -51.15 -65.85
CA ARG A 174 -20.65 -50.65 -67.17
C ARG A 174 -20.41 -51.63 -68.32
N THR A 175 -20.05 -52.88 -68.02
CA THR A 175 -19.98 -54.04 -68.94
C THR A 175 -20.92 -55.11 -68.46
#